data_AF-A0A379TZ64-F1
#
_entry.id   AF-A0A379TZ64-F1
#
_cell.length_a   1.000
_cell.length_b   1.000
_cell.length_c   1.000
_cell.angle_alpha   90.00
_cell.angle_beta   90.00
_cell.angle_gamma   90.00
#
_symmetry.space_group_name_H-M   'P 1'
#
loop_
_entity.id
_entity.type
_entity.pdbx_description
1 polymer ?
#
loop_
_entity_poly.entity_id
_entity_poly.type
_entity_poly.pdbx_seq_one_letter_code
_entity_poly.pdbx_strand_id
1 'polypeptide(L)'
;MSRTNKKITIPVSIGYGLTDIMGGGAFTVIGAWLLFFYTTFVGLSPVEAASIVAIARIVDAVVSLFMGSFTDHFYKNPLGKRFGRRRFFLLAGAPLMLVYILLWVTGMSFWFYLAVYLAFEVIAAMVLIPWETLPSEMTKDFNSRTKLSTCRMFLSASGTFLATFIPGLLISYFGEHDPHAYFN
;
A
#
# COMPACT_ATOMS: atom_id res chain seq x y z
N MET A 1 -3.93 -20.41 -29.34
CA MET A 1 -4.87 -19.29 -29.11
C MET A 1 -4.12 -17.98 -29.33
N SER A 2 -4.43 -17.26 -30.41
CA SER A 2 -3.92 -15.90 -30.62
C SER A 2 -4.42 -15.00 -29.48
N ARG A 3 -3.50 -14.49 -28.64
CA ARG A 3 -3.86 -13.43 -27.69
C ARG A 3 -4.17 -12.20 -28.53
N THR A 4 -5.45 -11.95 -28.79
CA THR A 4 -5.93 -10.65 -29.30
C THR A 4 -5.25 -9.55 -28.50
N ASN A 5 -4.47 -8.72 -29.18
CA ASN A 5 -3.71 -7.63 -28.58
C ASN A 5 -4.71 -6.56 -28.13
N LYS A 6 -5.28 -6.73 -26.92
CA LYS A 6 -6.27 -5.82 -26.37
C LYS A 6 -5.59 -4.47 -26.15
N LYS A 7 -6.03 -3.45 -26.88
CA LYS A 7 -5.53 -2.09 -26.72
C LYS A 7 -5.74 -1.63 -25.27
N ILE A 8 -4.72 -0.99 -24.69
CA ILE A 8 -4.86 -0.38 -23.37
C ILE A 8 -5.72 0.87 -23.50
N THR A 9 -6.89 0.83 -22.88
CA THR A 9 -7.86 1.93 -22.83
C THR A 9 -7.69 2.72 -21.53
N ILE A 10 -8.22 3.95 -21.50
CA ILE A 10 -8.15 4.82 -20.31
C ILE A 10 -8.73 4.13 -19.05
N PRO A 11 -9.90 3.44 -19.10
CA PRO A 11 -10.42 2.74 -17.92
C PRO A 11 -9.48 1.66 -17.37
N VAL A 12 -8.74 0.97 -18.25
CA VAL A 12 -7.73 -0.03 -17.82
C VAL A 12 -6.56 0.67 -17.14
N SER A 13 -6.11 1.80 -17.66
CA SER A 13 -5.06 2.60 -17.04
C SER A 13 -5.47 3.15 -15.67
N ILE A 14 -6.73 3.59 -15.52
CA ILE A 14 -7.28 4.04 -14.23
C ILE A 14 -7.33 2.88 -13.25
N GLY A 15 -7.90 1.74 -13.64
CA GLY A 15 -7.96 0.54 -12.80
C GLY A 15 -6.57 0.07 -12.35
N TYR A 16 -5.58 0.13 -13.24
CA TYR A 16 -4.18 -0.12 -12.90
C TYR A 16 -3.65 0.90 -11.88
N GLY A 17 -3.80 2.20 -12.15
CA GLY A 17 -3.26 3.26 -11.32
C GLY A 17 -3.94 3.41 -9.95
N LEU A 18 -5.19 2.95 -9.77
CA LEU A 18 -5.91 3.02 -8.49
C LEU A 18 -5.19 2.28 -7.37
N THR A 19 -4.43 1.23 -7.70
CA THR A 19 -3.62 0.48 -6.73
C THR A 19 -2.55 1.39 -6.11
N ASP A 20 -2.09 2.42 -6.82
CA ASP A 20 -1.06 3.35 -6.34
C ASP A 20 -1.57 4.42 -5.37
N ILE A 21 -2.89 4.50 -5.15
CA ILE A 21 -3.43 5.25 -4.01
C ILE A 21 -2.87 4.66 -2.70
N MET A 22 -2.45 3.40 -2.70
CA MET A 22 -1.74 2.84 -1.57
C MET A 22 -0.35 3.44 -1.40
N GLY A 23 0.43 3.56 -2.48
CA GLY A 23 1.77 4.15 -2.47
C GLY A 23 1.72 5.63 -2.10
N GLY A 24 0.99 6.42 -2.90
CA GLY A 24 0.89 7.86 -2.70
C GLY A 24 -0.03 8.28 -1.55
N GLY A 25 -1.01 7.45 -1.16
CA GLY A 25 -1.96 7.77 -0.08
C GLY A 25 -1.63 7.05 1.21
N ALA A 26 -1.91 5.76 1.31
CA ALA A 26 -1.82 5.00 2.55
C ALA A 26 -0.41 5.02 3.18
N PHE A 27 0.65 4.80 2.38
CA PHE A 27 2.03 4.87 2.88
C PHE A 27 2.46 6.29 3.25
N THR A 28 1.94 7.31 2.55
CA THR A 28 2.15 8.71 2.94
C THR A 28 1.49 9.01 4.28
N VAL A 29 0.25 8.54 4.51
CA VAL A 29 -0.43 8.71 5.80
C VAL A 29 0.34 8.00 6.92
N ILE A 30 0.79 6.76 6.69
CA ILE A 30 1.63 6.03 7.65
C ILE A 30 2.91 6.81 7.97
N GLY A 31 3.64 7.24 6.93
CA GLY A 31 4.92 7.93 7.10
C GLY A 31 4.80 9.28 7.80
N ALA A 32 3.70 10.00 7.60
CA ALA A 32 3.47 11.30 8.20
C ALA A 32 2.88 11.21 9.62
N TRP A 33 1.99 10.25 9.90
CA TRP A 33 1.12 10.30 11.07
C TRP A 33 1.22 9.11 12.03
N LEU A 34 1.71 7.95 11.59
CA LEU A 34 1.63 6.75 12.44
C LEU A 34 2.44 6.89 13.73
N LEU A 35 3.63 7.48 13.65
CA LEU A 35 4.48 7.71 14.82
C LEU A 35 3.79 8.65 15.82
N PHE A 36 3.25 9.77 15.33
CA PHE A 36 2.49 10.72 16.13
C PHE A 36 1.26 10.05 16.77
N PHE A 37 0.55 9.24 16.01
CA PHE A 37 -0.62 8.52 16.51
C PHE A 37 -0.26 7.57 17.67
N TYR A 38 0.82 6.80 17.52
CA TYR A 38 1.31 5.88 18.54
C TYR A 38 1.80 6.59 19.81
N THR A 39 2.47 7.74 19.69
CA THR A 39 2.94 8.46 20.88
C THR A 39 1.83 9.23 21.59
N THR A 40 0.95 9.87 20.82
CA THR A 40 -0.01 10.84 21.37
C THR A 40 -1.32 10.19 21.81
N PHE A 41 -1.87 9.26 21.02
CA PHE A 41 -3.19 8.66 21.29
C PHE A 41 -3.11 7.27 21.90
N VAL A 42 -2.12 6.47 21.50
CA VAL A 42 -1.91 5.14 22.08
C VAL A 42 -1.14 5.23 23.39
N GLY A 43 -0.26 6.22 23.53
CA GLY A 43 0.57 6.41 24.72
C GLY A 43 1.82 5.54 24.76
N LEU A 44 2.28 5.03 23.60
CA LEU A 44 3.58 4.38 23.51
C LEU A 44 4.70 5.40 23.71
N SER A 45 5.80 4.98 24.32
CA SER A 45 7.00 5.83 24.35
C SER A 45 7.51 6.09 22.92
N PRO A 46 8.18 7.24 22.67
CA PRO A 46 8.77 7.51 21.36
C PRO A 46 9.72 6.41 20.88
N VAL A 47 10.44 5.76 21.81
CA VAL A 47 11.36 4.65 21.51
C VAL A 47 10.60 3.41 21.04
N GLU A 48 9.52 3.04 21.73
CA GLU A 48 8.66 1.92 21.31
C GLU A 48 8.04 2.18 19.93
N ALA A 49 7.43 3.35 19.74
CA ALA A 49 6.79 3.70 18.47
C ALA A 49 7.80 3.71 17.31
N ALA A 50 8.97 4.31 17.50
CA ALA A 50 10.05 4.31 16.50
C ALA A 50 10.58 2.91 16.23
N SER A 51 10.68 2.05 17.25
CA SER A 51 11.13 0.67 17.07
C SER A 51 10.17 -0.15 16.21
N ILE A 52 8.84 0.04 16.36
CA ILE A 52 7.84 -0.63 15.51
C ILE A 52 8.06 -0.26 14.05
N VAL A 53 8.25 1.03 13.75
CA VAL A 53 8.50 1.51 12.38
C VAL A 53 9.82 0.98 11.82
N ALA A 54 10.89 1.01 12.63
CA ALA A 54 12.20 0.52 12.21
C ALA A 54 12.19 -0.99 11.91
N ILE A 55 11.59 -1.80 12.80
CA ILE A 55 11.48 -3.24 12.60
C ILE A 55 10.64 -3.54 11.35
N ALA A 56 9.51 -2.83 11.16
CA ALA A 56 8.67 -3.00 9.97
C ALA A 56 9.43 -2.71 8.67
N ARG A 57 10.27 -1.66 8.63
CA ARG A 57 11.11 -1.35 7.48
C ARG A 57 12.16 -2.42 7.18
N ILE A 58 12.78 -3.01 8.21
CA ILE A 58 13.72 -4.11 8.03
C ILE A 58 13.00 -5.33 7.46
N VAL A 59 11.84 -5.68 8.03
CA VAL A 59 11.05 -6.82 7.55
C VAL A 59 10.56 -6.60 6.12
N ASP A 60 10.07 -5.41 5.78
CA ASP A 60 9.67 -5.08 4.40
C ASP A 60 10.81 -5.27 3.40
N ALA A 61 12.02 -4.78 3.72
CA ALA A 61 13.18 -4.97 2.86
C ALA A 61 13.49 -6.45 2.62
N VAL A 62 13.41 -7.28 3.68
CA VAL A 62 13.62 -8.73 3.60
C VAL A 62 12.51 -9.40 2.80
N VAL A 63 11.24 -9.11 3.12
CA VAL A 63 10.07 -9.68 2.44
C VAL A 63 10.06 -9.33 0.97
N SER A 64 10.42 -8.09 0.62
CA SER A 64 10.50 -7.63 -0.76
C SER A 64 11.50 -8.42 -1.60
N LEU A 65 12.67 -8.76 -1.04
CA LEU A 65 13.66 -9.63 -1.70
C LEU A 65 13.09 -11.03 -1.97
N PHE A 66 12.41 -11.62 -0.98
CA PHE A 66 11.82 -12.95 -1.12
C PHE A 66 10.62 -12.96 -2.08
N MET A 67 9.73 -11.97 -1.98
CA MET A 67 8.49 -11.89 -2.73
C MET A 67 8.74 -11.78 -4.24
N GLY A 68 9.76 -11.04 -4.67
CA GLY A 68 10.18 -11.00 -6.07
C GLY A 68 10.47 -12.39 -6.62
N SER A 69 11.33 -13.15 -5.93
CA SER A 69 11.65 -14.53 -6.31
C SER A 69 10.46 -15.48 -6.22
N PHE A 70 9.61 -15.34 -5.20
CA PHE A 70 8.46 -16.21 -4.96
C PHE A 70 7.40 -16.05 -6.04
N THR A 71 7.07 -14.81 -6.39
CA THR A 71 6.07 -14.48 -7.41
C THR A 71 6.50 -14.95 -8.79
N ASP A 72 7.80 -14.90 -9.11
CA ASP A 72 8.32 -15.41 -10.39
C ASP A 72 8.22 -16.93 -10.53
N HIS A 73 8.41 -17.67 -9.44
CA HIS A 73 8.29 -19.14 -9.43
C HIS A 73 6.86 -19.64 -9.19
N PHE A 74 5.92 -18.75 -8.90
CA PHE A 74 4.56 -19.09 -8.48
C PHE A 74 3.76 -19.90 -9.53
N TYR A 75 4.16 -19.85 -10.80
CA TYR A 75 3.53 -20.63 -11.89
C TYR A 75 3.68 -22.16 -11.72
N LYS A 76 4.59 -22.61 -10.85
CA LYS A 76 4.76 -24.03 -10.52
C LYS A 76 3.63 -24.58 -9.65
N ASN A 77 2.91 -23.72 -8.91
CA ASN A 77 1.81 -24.10 -8.04
C ASN A 77 0.48 -24.27 -8.79
N PRO A 78 -0.45 -25.14 -8.33
CA PRO A 78 -1.75 -25.34 -8.96
C PRO A 78 -2.59 -24.05 -9.00
N LEU A 79 -2.47 -23.21 -7.97
CA LEU A 79 -3.11 -21.89 -7.92
C LEU A 79 -2.51 -20.91 -8.94
N GLY A 80 -1.19 -20.92 -9.14
CA GLY A 80 -0.51 -20.12 -10.16
C GLY A 80 -0.87 -20.55 -11.59
N LYS A 81 -1.10 -21.85 -11.82
CA LYS A 81 -1.60 -22.37 -13.10
C LYS A 81 -3.07 -21.97 -13.35
N ARG A 82 -3.90 -21.89 -12.30
CA ARG A 82 -5.33 -21.58 -12.40
C ARG A 82 -5.62 -20.07 -12.52
N PHE A 83 -4.99 -19.24 -11.70
CA PHE A 83 -5.25 -17.81 -11.63
C PHE A 83 -4.21 -16.96 -12.37
N GLY A 84 -3.06 -17.54 -12.70
CA GLY A 84 -1.93 -16.85 -13.33
C GLY A 84 -0.90 -16.34 -12.32
N ARG A 85 0.28 -15.97 -12.83
CA ARG A 85 1.47 -15.61 -12.06
C ARG A 85 1.24 -14.48 -11.03
N ARG A 86 0.52 -13.43 -11.43
CA ARG A 86 0.40 -12.17 -10.66
C ARG A 86 -1.00 -11.88 -10.15
N ARG A 87 -2.01 -12.31 -10.91
CA ARG A 87 -3.43 -12.05 -10.59
C ARG A 87 -3.87 -12.71 -9.28
N PHE A 88 -3.30 -13.85 -8.91
CA PHE A 88 -3.58 -14.49 -7.63
C PHE A 88 -3.26 -13.57 -6.45
N PHE A 89 -2.05 -12.99 -6.44
CA PHE A 89 -1.60 -12.12 -5.37
C PHE A 89 -2.42 -10.84 -5.25
N LEU A 90 -2.80 -10.24 -6.38
CA LEU A 90 -3.66 -9.05 -6.38
C LEU A 90 -5.06 -9.37 -5.82
N LEU A 91 -5.66 -10.50 -6.22
CA LEU A 91 -6.98 -10.89 -5.76
C LEU A 91 -7.00 -11.32 -4.28
N ALA A 92 -5.94 -12.00 -3.83
CA ALA A 92 -5.82 -12.45 -2.44
C ALA A 92 -5.43 -11.29 -1.51
N GLY A 93 -4.52 -10.42 -1.94
CA GLY A 93 -4.04 -9.29 -1.16
C GLY A 93 -5.05 -8.15 -1.03
N ALA A 94 -5.87 -7.89 -2.06
CA ALA A 94 -6.87 -6.82 -2.03
C ALA A 94 -7.80 -6.83 -0.80
N PRO A 95 -8.47 -7.94 -0.42
CA PRO A 95 -9.29 -7.97 0.80
C PRO A 95 -8.44 -7.93 2.07
N LEU A 96 -7.21 -8.46 2.04
CA LEU A 96 -6.31 -8.46 3.19
C LEU A 96 -5.80 -7.05 3.54
N MET A 97 -5.86 -6.10 2.60
CA MET A 97 -5.53 -4.69 2.85
C MET A 97 -6.40 -4.03 3.93
N LEU A 98 -7.54 -4.62 4.27
CA LEU A 98 -8.37 -4.16 5.39
C LEU A 98 -7.62 -4.18 6.74
N VAL A 99 -6.51 -4.92 6.84
CA VAL A 99 -5.60 -4.88 7.99
C VAL A 99 -5.09 -3.46 8.27
N TYR A 100 -5.04 -2.58 7.26
CA TYR A 100 -4.67 -1.17 7.41
C TYR A 100 -5.49 -0.46 8.49
N ILE A 101 -6.78 -0.81 8.62
CA ILE A 101 -7.68 -0.20 9.62
C ILE A 101 -7.19 -0.48 11.05
N LEU A 102 -6.58 -1.65 11.28
CA LEU A 102 -6.09 -2.05 12.60
C LEU A 102 -4.88 -1.25 13.07
N LEU A 103 -4.15 -0.58 12.16
CA LEU A 103 -3.04 0.32 12.52
C LEU A 103 -3.50 1.52 13.35
N TRP A 104 -4.78 1.88 13.24
CA TRP A 104 -5.33 3.11 13.82
C TRP A 104 -6.27 2.86 15.00
N VAL A 105 -6.32 1.64 15.53
CA VAL A 105 -7.11 1.30 16.72
C VAL A 105 -6.33 1.70 17.98
N THR A 106 -7.01 2.23 18.99
CA THR A 106 -6.40 2.66 20.28
C THR A 106 -6.51 1.57 21.35
N GLY A 107 -5.74 1.72 22.43
CA GLY A 107 -5.86 0.88 23.64
C GLY A 107 -5.28 -0.53 23.54
N MET A 108 -4.46 -0.81 22.53
CA MET A 108 -3.82 -2.11 22.33
C MET A 108 -2.37 -2.12 22.84
N SER A 109 -1.77 -3.30 22.91
CA SER A 109 -0.38 -3.47 23.37
C SER A 109 0.64 -3.18 22.26
N PHE A 110 1.88 -2.89 22.65
CA PHE A 110 3.03 -2.78 21.73
C PHE A 110 3.10 -3.94 20.72
N TRP A 111 2.98 -5.18 21.20
CA TRP A 111 3.09 -6.38 20.36
C TRP A 111 1.98 -6.49 19.33
N PHE A 112 0.78 -5.98 19.65
CA PHE A 112 -0.31 -5.89 18.69
C PHE A 112 0.06 -4.95 17.54
N TYR A 113 0.51 -3.73 17.84
CA TYR A 113 0.90 -2.77 16.80
C TYR A 113 2.07 -3.24 15.95
N LEU A 114 3.06 -3.89 16.57
CA LEU A 114 4.15 -4.51 15.84
C LEU A 114 3.63 -5.60 14.90
N ALA A 115 2.82 -6.55 15.39
CA ALA A 115 2.30 -7.65 14.58
C ALA A 115 1.41 -7.16 13.43
N VAL A 116 0.53 -6.19 13.68
CA VAL A 116 -0.35 -5.59 12.67
C VAL A 116 0.47 -4.88 11.61
N TYR A 117 1.49 -4.10 11.99
CA TYR A 117 2.29 -3.38 11.01
C TYR A 117 3.15 -4.33 10.16
N LEU A 118 3.72 -5.37 10.78
CA LEU A 118 4.42 -6.43 10.02
C LEU A 118 3.48 -7.15 9.05
N ALA A 119 2.26 -7.48 9.48
CA ALA A 119 1.27 -8.09 8.60
C ALA A 119 0.91 -7.17 7.43
N PHE A 120 0.71 -5.88 7.69
CA PHE A 120 0.45 -4.88 6.66
C PHE A 120 1.59 -4.80 5.64
N GLU A 121 2.86 -4.71 6.07
CA GLU A 121 4.02 -4.68 5.15
C GLU A 121 4.08 -5.94 4.27
N VAL A 122 3.87 -7.12 4.85
CA VAL A 122 3.85 -8.38 4.09
C VAL A 122 2.73 -8.39 3.05
N ILE A 123 1.52 -8.00 3.44
CA ILE A 123 0.37 -7.93 2.52
C ILE A 123 0.60 -6.86 1.44
N ALA A 124 1.22 -5.74 1.80
CA ALA A 124 1.56 -4.68 0.87
C ALA A 124 2.58 -5.13 -0.17
N ALA A 125 3.65 -5.81 0.26
CA ALA A 125 4.64 -6.41 -0.64
C ALA A 125 4.00 -7.44 -1.59
N MET A 126 3.07 -8.27 -1.08
CA MET A 126 2.32 -9.23 -1.90
C MET A 126 1.52 -8.56 -3.02
N VAL A 127 1.02 -7.33 -2.82
CA VAL A 127 0.23 -6.61 -3.84
C VAL A 127 1.11 -5.75 -4.74
N LEU A 128 2.02 -4.95 -4.17
CA LEU A 128 2.81 -3.96 -4.91
C LEU A 128 3.80 -4.61 -5.86
N ILE A 129 4.53 -5.64 -5.43
CA ILE A 129 5.60 -6.22 -6.26
C ILE A 129 5.04 -6.84 -7.55
N PRO A 130 3.97 -7.66 -7.52
CA PRO A 130 3.31 -8.12 -8.74
C PRO A 130 2.65 -7.01 -9.55
N TRP A 131 2.13 -5.97 -8.91
CA TRP A 131 1.48 -4.85 -9.58
C TRP A 131 2.48 -3.98 -10.36
N GLU A 132 3.60 -3.60 -9.76
CA GLU A 132 4.67 -2.79 -10.36
C GLU A 132 5.20 -3.37 -11.67
N THR A 133 5.28 -4.69 -11.72
CA THR A 133 5.81 -5.40 -12.86
C THR A 133 4.75 -5.60 -13.96
N LEU A 134 3.46 -5.44 -13.67
CA LEU A 134 2.32 -5.73 -14.54
C LEU A 134 2.32 -4.96 -15.88
N PRO A 135 2.67 -3.66 -15.96
CA PRO A 135 2.72 -2.92 -17.23
C PRO A 135 3.62 -3.57 -18.28
N SER A 136 4.72 -4.20 -17.83
CA SER A 136 5.66 -4.87 -18.72
C SER A 136 5.11 -6.15 -19.35
N GLU A 137 4.13 -6.79 -18.69
CA GLU A 137 3.41 -7.95 -19.22
C GLU A 137 2.19 -7.55 -20.05
N MET A 138 1.55 -6.41 -19.73
CA MET A 138 0.32 -5.96 -20.38
C MET A 138 0.56 -5.44 -21.80
N THR A 139 1.71 -4.80 -22.06
CA THR A 139 1.99 -4.22 -23.38
C THR A 139 3.49 -4.09 -23.66
N LYS A 140 3.85 -4.18 -24.94
CA LYS A 140 5.18 -3.85 -25.48
C LYS A 140 5.23 -2.47 -26.13
N ASP A 141 4.06 -1.85 -26.36
CA ASP A 141 3.96 -0.52 -26.96
C ASP A 141 4.33 0.57 -25.96
N PHE A 142 5.25 1.44 -26.36
CA PHE A 142 5.76 2.53 -25.53
C PHE A 142 4.63 3.48 -25.12
N ASN A 143 3.78 3.89 -26.05
CA ASN A 143 2.69 4.83 -25.78
C ASN A 143 1.68 4.27 -24.75
N SER A 144 1.35 2.98 -24.88
CA SER A 144 0.47 2.30 -23.93
C SER A 144 1.10 2.15 -22.54
N ARG A 145 2.42 1.88 -22.46
CA ARG A 145 3.14 1.86 -21.17
C ARG A 145 3.20 3.24 -20.53
N THR A 146 3.43 4.29 -21.32
CA THR A 146 3.40 5.68 -20.85
C THR A 146 2.02 6.03 -20.29
N LYS A 147 0.93 5.67 -20.97
CA LYS A 147 -0.44 5.88 -20.45
C LYS A 147 -0.68 5.23 -19.09
N LEU A 148 -0.22 3.99 -18.89
CA LEU A 148 -0.32 3.31 -17.59
C LEU A 148 0.45 4.08 -16.50
N SER A 149 1.70 4.46 -16.80
CA SER A 149 2.57 5.17 -15.85
C SER A 149 2.04 6.57 -15.51
N THR A 150 1.56 7.33 -16.49
CA THR A 150 0.98 8.66 -16.26
C THR A 150 -0.26 8.57 -15.39
N CYS A 151 -1.16 7.62 -15.67
CA CYS A 151 -2.37 7.45 -14.86
C CYS A 151 -2.04 7.05 -13.42
N ARG A 152 -1.06 6.16 -13.25
CA ARG A 152 -0.51 5.77 -11.94
C ARG A 152 -0.01 6.99 -11.17
N MET A 153 0.92 7.74 -11.76
CA MET A 153 1.53 8.91 -11.10
C MET A 153 0.51 9.97 -10.73
N PHE A 154 -0.50 10.21 -11.59
CA PHE A 154 -1.58 11.15 -11.29
C PHE A 154 -2.41 10.72 -10.07
N LEU A 155 -2.79 9.44 -10.00
CA LEU A 155 -3.54 8.89 -8.86
C LEU A 155 -2.71 8.87 -7.58
N SER A 156 -1.42 8.55 -7.69
CA SER A 156 -0.45 8.62 -6.58
C SER A 156 -0.35 10.04 -6.03
N ALA A 157 -0.11 11.02 -6.89
CA ALA A 157 -0.02 12.44 -6.50
C ALA A 157 -1.34 12.95 -5.89
N SER A 158 -2.49 12.51 -6.42
CA SER A 158 -3.80 12.82 -5.83
C SER A 158 -3.94 12.20 -4.44
N GLY A 159 -3.50 10.96 -4.25
CA GLY A 159 -3.47 10.29 -2.96
C GLY A 159 -2.57 11.02 -1.96
N THR A 160 -1.39 11.45 -2.37
CA THR A 160 -0.43 12.20 -1.52
C THR A 160 -0.97 13.56 -1.13
N PHE A 161 -1.59 14.25 -2.08
CA PHE A 161 -2.26 15.51 -1.82
C PHE A 161 -3.36 15.32 -0.79
N LEU A 162 -4.27 14.35 -0.96
CA LEU A 162 -5.34 14.10 0.01
C LEU A 162 -4.78 13.67 1.39
N ALA A 163 -3.76 12.82 1.42
CA ALA A 163 -3.12 12.33 2.64
C ALA A 163 -2.46 13.43 3.47
N THR A 164 -1.98 14.50 2.83
CA THR A 164 -1.35 15.64 3.51
C THR A 164 -2.33 16.79 3.76
N PHE A 165 -3.25 17.03 2.82
CA PHE A 165 -4.22 18.12 2.88
C PHE A 165 -5.33 17.89 3.91
N ILE A 166 -5.90 16.68 3.97
CA ILE A 166 -7.04 16.40 4.87
C ILE A 166 -6.66 16.61 6.34
N PRO A 167 -5.54 16.06 6.86
CA PRO A 167 -5.14 16.30 8.25
C PRO A 167 -4.81 17.77 8.53
N GLY A 168 -4.15 18.47 7.59
CA GLY A 168 -3.88 19.91 7.73
C GLY A 168 -5.16 20.74 7.84
N LEU A 169 -6.20 20.39 7.08
CA LEU A 169 -7.51 21.04 7.15
C LEU A 169 -8.20 20.76 8.48
N LEU A 170 -8.15 19.51 8.97
CA LEU A 170 -8.69 19.13 10.27
C LEU A 170 -8.02 19.90 11.41
N ILE A 171 -6.68 19.98 11.43
CA ILE A 171 -5.94 20.76 12.44
C ILE A 171 -6.28 22.25 12.36
N SER A 172 -6.46 22.81 11.16
CA SER A 172 -6.84 24.22 11.00
C SER A 172 -8.27 24.54 11.48
N TYR A 173 -9.17 23.55 11.43
CA TYR A 173 -10.58 23.73 11.81
C TYR A 173 -10.80 23.53 13.30
N PHE A 174 -10.08 22.59 13.93
CA PHE A 174 -10.24 22.23 15.34
C PHE A 174 -9.17 22.84 16.27
N GLY A 175 -8.08 23.40 15.73
CA GLY A 175 -7.02 24.08 16.49
C GLY A 175 -5.87 23.16 16.93
N GLU A 176 -4.66 23.71 17.06
CA GLU A 176 -3.42 22.97 17.39
C GLU A 176 -3.39 22.30 18.78
N HIS A 177 -4.40 22.55 19.62
CA HIS A 177 -4.42 22.14 21.03
C HIS A 177 -5.65 21.30 21.41
N ASP A 178 -6.50 20.91 20.45
CA ASP A 178 -7.69 20.13 20.75
C ASP A 178 -7.56 18.68 20.25
N PRO A 179 -7.53 17.66 21.14
CA PRO A 179 -7.52 16.24 20.76
C PRO A 179 -8.69 15.84 19.85
N HIS A 180 -9.78 16.61 19.86
CA HIS A 180 -10.96 16.44 19.00
C HIS A 180 -10.70 16.77 17.52
N ALA A 181 -9.55 17.40 17.19
CA ALA A 181 -9.14 17.66 15.81
C ALA A 181 -8.92 16.41 14.97
N TYR A 182 -8.66 15.28 15.63
CA TYR A 182 -8.27 14.07 14.94
C TYR A 182 -9.48 13.19 14.63
N PHE A 183 -10.42 12.94 15.55
CA PHE A 183 -11.72 12.30 15.25
C PHE A 183 -12.75 12.52 16.39
N ASN A 184 -13.94 13.06 16.03
CA ASN A 184 -15.14 13.40 16.83
C ASN A 184 -15.02 14.51 17.88
#